data_AF-A0A7J8MB58-F1
#
_entry.id   AF-A0A7J8MB58-F1
#
_cell.length_a   1.000
_cell.length_b   1.000
_cell.length_c   1.000
_cell.angle_alpha   90.00
_cell.angle_beta   90.00
_cell.angle_gamma   90.00
#
_symmetry.space_group_name_H-M   'P 1'
#
loop_
_entity.id
_entity.type
_entity.pdbx_description
1 polymer ?
#
loop_
_entity_poly.entity_id
_entity_poly.type
_entity_poly.pdbx_seq_one_letter_code
_entity_poly.pdbx_strand_id
1 'polypeptide(L)'
;MDTDPAACFKNVKRLVVKVGTAVVTRHDGRLAVGRLGALCEQLKELNSQGYEVVLVTSGAVGLGRQRLRYRKLVNSSLADLQNPQVELDGKACAAVGQNSLMALYDTLFSQLDVTSSQHLVTDSDFRNDSFREQLSETVKSLLALKVIPVFNENDAVSTRRTPYEDSSGIFWDNDSLAGLLAMEVKADLLVLLSDVEGLYSGPPSDPNSKLIHTYIKEKHQAEITFGDKSRLGRGGMTAKVDAAVCAASSGIPVVITSGYATDNIIKLLQGKPVGTLFHKDAHLWTSVNEVDAREMAVAARECSRRLQAKSSEDRRKLLLDVADALEANESLIMAENEADVAAAKADGYEKALISRLALKPGKASLCLAKSIRVLADMEEPISRIAKRTELADGLILEKTSCPLGVLLIVFESRPDALVQIASLAIRTGNGLLLKGGKEARRSNAILHK
;
A
#
# COMPACT_ATOMS: atom_id res chain seq x y z
N MET A 1 17.53 -9.43 -10.80
CA MET A 1 16.07 -9.33 -10.67
C MET A 1 15.76 -7.87 -10.43
N ASP A 2 14.91 -7.27 -11.26
CA ASP A 2 14.54 -5.87 -11.11
C ASP A 2 13.85 -5.66 -9.76
N THR A 3 14.42 -4.82 -8.93
CA THR A 3 13.91 -4.43 -7.60
C THR A 3 12.89 -3.29 -7.68
N ASP A 4 12.44 -2.95 -8.89
CA ASP A 4 11.51 -1.86 -9.15
C ASP A 4 10.09 -2.42 -9.41
N PRO A 5 9.10 -2.12 -8.55
CA PRO A 5 7.70 -2.50 -8.77
C PRO A 5 7.15 -2.08 -10.13
N ALA A 6 7.67 -1.00 -10.74
CA ALA A 6 7.23 -0.56 -12.07
C ALA A 6 7.66 -1.52 -13.20
N ALA A 7 8.68 -2.37 -12.96
CA ALA A 7 9.12 -3.36 -13.93
C ALA A 7 8.02 -4.41 -14.25
N CYS A 8 7.10 -4.66 -13.31
CA CYS A 8 5.97 -5.57 -13.50
C CYS A 8 5.07 -5.17 -14.68
N PHE A 9 5.05 -3.89 -15.06
CA PHE A 9 4.14 -3.38 -16.09
C PHE A 9 4.76 -3.35 -17.49
N LYS A 10 6.09 -3.49 -17.62
CA LYS A 10 6.80 -3.31 -18.90
C LYS A 10 6.43 -4.34 -19.97
N ASN A 11 6.08 -5.56 -19.57
CA ASN A 11 5.80 -6.68 -20.47
C ASN A 11 4.33 -7.15 -20.44
N VAL A 12 3.43 -6.32 -19.90
CA VAL A 12 2.01 -6.66 -19.86
C VAL A 12 1.46 -6.62 -21.29
N LYS A 13 0.85 -7.71 -21.73
CA LYS A 13 0.11 -7.79 -22.99
C LYS A 13 -1.37 -8.05 -22.75
N ARG A 14 -1.69 -8.99 -21.85
CA ARG A 14 -3.05 -9.41 -21.53
C ARG A 14 -3.47 -8.96 -20.14
N LEU A 15 -4.58 -8.24 -20.08
CA LEU A 15 -5.15 -7.70 -18.86
C LEU A 15 -6.54 -8.27 -18.60
N VAL A 16 -6.79 -8.65 -17.35
CA VAL A 16 -8.15 -8.80 -16.83
C VAL A 16 -8.49 -7.57 -16.01
N VAL A 17 -9.58 -6.89 -16.34
CA VAL A 17 -10.08 -5.73 -15.61
C VAL A 17 -11.40 -6.11 -14.97
N LYS A 18 -11.49 -6.02 -13.65
CA LYS A 18 -12.72 -6.28 -12.91
C LYS A 18 -13.33 -4.96 -12.44
N VAL A 19 -14.62 -4.78 -12.69
CA VAL A 19 -15.39 -3.61 -12.25
C VAL A 19 -16.49 -4.02 -11.27
N GLY A 20 -16.38 -3.56 -10.02
CA GLY A 20 -17.34 -3.89 -8.96
C GLY A 20 -18.65 -3.10 -9.01
N THR A 21 -19.68 -3.57 -8.30
CA THR A 21 -21.03 -2.94 -8.30
C THR A 21 -21.01 -1.46 -7.91
N ALA A 22 -20.18 -1.06 -6.94
CA ALA A 22 -20.06 0.34 -6.53
C ALA A 22 -19.50 1.25 -7.64
N VAL A 23 -18.71 0.68 -8.55
CA VAL A 23 -18.20 1.37 -9.74
C VAL A 23 -19.26 1.38 -10.84
N VAL A 24 -19.96 0.27 -11.07
CA VAL A 24 -20.99 0.16 -12.13
C VAL A 24 -22.26 0.98 -11.81
N THR A 25 -22.58 1.18 -10.53
CA THR A 25 -23.82 1.84 -10.09
C THR A 25 -23.57 3.17 -9.37
N ARG A 26 -24.58 4.03 -9.39
CA ARG A 26 -24.66 5.25 -8.58
C ARG A 26 -25.33 4.94 -7.24
N HIS A 27 -25.28 5.89 -6.31
CA HIS A 27 -25.93 5.76 -5.00
C HIS A 27 -27.46 5.57 -5.07
N ASP A 28 -28.11 5.99 -6.17
CA ASP A 28 -29.54 5.78 -6.42
C ASP A 28 -29.88 4.39 -7.00
N GLY A 29 -28.86 3.53 -7.17
CA GLY A 29 -28.98 2.18 -7.72
C GLY A 29 -29.00 2.10 -9.25
N ARG A 30 -29.02 3.25 -9.96
CA ARG A 30 -28.94 3.29 -11.42
C ARG A 30 -27.53 3.05 -11.92
N LEU A 31 -27.39 2.68 -13.19
CA LEU A 31 -26.07 2.58 -13.83
C LEU A 31 -25.37 3.94 -13.87
N ALA A 32 -24.08 3.92 -13.53
CA ALA A 32 -23.19 5.08 -13.63
C ALA A 32 -22.69 5.23 -15.08
N VAL A 33 -23.58 5.59 -16.01
CA VAL A 33 -23.29 5.61 -17.46
C VAL A 33 -22.04 6.41 -17.80
N GLY A 34 -21.85 7.61 -17.22
CA GLY A 34 -20.64 8.41 -17.46
C GLY A 34 -19.35 7.73 -17.00
N ARG A 35 -19.39 7.01 -15.88
CA ARG A 35 -18.24 6.25 -15.38
C ARG A 35 -17.94 5.02 -16.23
N LEU A 36 -18.99 4.31 -16.66
CA LEU A 36 -18.87 3.19 -17.59
C LEU A 36 -18.37 3.64 -18.97
N GLY A 37 -18.81 4.80 -19.46
CA GLY A 37 -18.29 5.42 -20.68
C GLY A 37 -16.80 5.70 -20.60
N ALA A 38 -16.35 6.39 -19.54
CA ALA A 38 -14.94 6.66 -19.30
C ALA A 38 -14.09 5.37 -19.13
N LEU A 39 -14.67 4.31 -18.56
CA LEU A 39 -14.03 2.99 -18.53
C LEU A 39 -13.91 2.41 -19.94
N CYS A 40 -14.99 2.40 -20.73
CA CYS A 40 -14.98 1.86 -22.09
C CYS A 40 -13.98 2.62 -22.99
N GLU A 41 -13.86 3.94 -22.84
CA GLU A 41 -12.86 4.76 -23.53
C GLU A 41 -11.43 4.35 -23.16
N GLN A 42 -11.15 4.13 -21.86
CA GLN A 42 -9.85 3.60 -21.43
C GLN A 42 -9.56 2.23 -22.03
N LEU A 43 -10.53 1.30 -21.98
CA LEU A 43 -10.33 -0.06 -22.50
C LEU A 43 -10.17 -0.06 -24.04
N LYS A 44 -10.88 0.83 -24.74
CA LYS A 44 -10.69 1.06 -26.18
C LYS A 44 -9.27 1.56 -26.47
N GLU A 45 -8.74 2.48 -25.67
CA GLU A 45 -7.39 3.00 -25.86
C GLU A 45 -6.32 1.95 -25.62
N LEU A 46 -6.52 1.05 -24.66
CA LEU A 46 -5.64 -0.09 -24.47
C LEU A 46 -5.73 -1.07 -25.64
N ASN A 47 -6.94 -1.37 -26.10
CA ASN A 47 -7.17 -2.26 -27.24
C ASN A 47 -6.54 -1.71 -28.53
N SER A 48 -6.62 -0.39 -28.79
CA SER A 48 -5.99 0.25 -29.94
C SER A 48 -4.46 0.19 -29.88
N GLN A 49 -3.88 0.26 -28.67
CA GLN A 49 -2.44 0.09 -28.41
C GLN A 49 -1.96 -1.38 -28.51
N GLY A 50 -2.87 -2.33 -28.73
CA GLY A 50 -2.56 -3.75 -28.93
C GLY A 50 -2.59 -4.59 -27.65
N TYR A 51 -3.06 -4.04 -26.53
CA TYR A 51 -3.33 -4.82 -25.33
C TYR A 51 -4.55 -5.73 -25.53
N GLU A 52 -4.47 -6.94 -24.99
CA GLU A 52 -5.56 -7.90 -24.96
C GLU A 52 -6.36 -7.69 -23.67
N VAL A 53 -7.60 -7.20 -23.75
CA VAL A 53 -8.40 -6.81 -22.59
C VAL A 53 -9.57 -7.77 -22.40
N VAL A 54 -9.70 -8.31 -21.19
CA VAL A 54 -10.86 -9.08 -20.73
C VAL A 54 -11.53 -8.33 -19.58
N LEU A 55 -12.83 -8.08 -19.69
CA LEU A 55 -13.61 -7.34 -18.68
C LEU A 55 -14.44 -8.31 -17.83
N VAL A 56 -14.39 -8.17 -16.51
CA VAL A 56 -15.28 -8.85 -15.56
C VAL A 56 -16.16 -7.82 -14.88
N THR A 57 -17.46 -7.84 -15.11
CA THR A 57 -18.39 -6.81 -14.58
C THR A 57 -19.25 -7.34 -13.45
N SER A 58 -19.77 -6.46 -12.59
CA SER A 58 -20.83 -6.75 -11.60
C SER A 58 -22.06 -5.85 -11.83
N GLY A 59 -23.05 -5.91 -10.93
CA GLY A 59 -24.16 -4.94 -10.87
C GLY A 59 -25.49 -5.39 -11.47
N ALA A 60 -25.55 -6.55 -12.13
CA ALA A 60 -26.77 -7.08 -12.76
C ALA A 60 -27.96 -7.19 -11.78
N VAL A 61 -27.78 -7.86 -10.63
CA VAL A 61 -28.87 -8.04 -9.64
C VAL A 61 -29.46 -6.71 -9.15
N GLY A 62 -28.62 -5.73 -8.84
CA GLY A 62 -29.08 -4.42 -8.36
C GLY A 62 -29.92 -3.69 -9.42
N LEU A 63 -29.43 -3.68 -10.66
CA LEU A 63 -30.12 -3.08 -11.79
C LEU A 63 -31.46 -3.76 -12.09
N GLY A 64 -31.48 -5.08 -12.11
CA GLY A 64 -32.72 -5.82 -12.36
C GLY A 64 -33.73 -5.67 -11.23
N ARG A 65 -33.28 -5.61 -9.97
CA ARG A 65 -34.15 -5.32 -8.82
C ARG A 65 -34.84 -3.97 -8.98
N GLN A 66 -34.13 -2.94 -9.43
CA GLN A 66 -34.73 -1.63 -9.69
C GLN A 66 -35.78 -1.71 -10.82
N ARG A 67 -35.44 -2.37 -11.93
CA ARG A 67 -36.36 -2.52 -13.08
C ARG A 67 -37.61 -3.30 -12.70
N LEU A 68 -37.46 -4.40 -11.97
CA LEU A 68 -38.57 -5.23 -11.51
C LEU A 68 -39.42 -4.53 -10.45
N ARG A 69 -38.83 -3.73 -9.55
CA ARG A 69 -39.61 -2.87 -8.64
C ARG A 69 -40.47 -1.86 -9.39
N TYR A 70 -39.91 -1.18 -10.38
CA TYR A 70 -40.69 -0.28 -11.23
C TYR A 70 -41.80 -1.04 -11.99
N ARG A 71 -41.50 -2.23 -12.50
CA ARG A 71 -42.49 -3.02 -13.22
C ARG A 71 -43.60 -3.54 -12.31
N LYS A 72 -43.28 -3.93 -11.07
CA LYS A 72 -44.27 -4.28 -10.05
C LYS A 72 -45.14 -3.07 -9.73
N LEU A 73 -44.53 -1.91 -9.43
CA LEU A 73 -45.24 -0.66 -9.13
C LEU A 73 -46.25 -0.29 -10.22
N VAL A 74 -45.87 -0.38 -11.50
CA VAL A 74 -46.74 -0.01 -12.64
C VAL A 74 -47.87 -1.03 -12.87
N ASN A 75 -47.69 -2.30 -12.47
CA ASN A 75 -48.69 -3.35 -12.65
C ASN A 75 -49.44 -3.70 -11.35
N SER A 76 -49.17 -3.01 -10.26
CA SER A 76 -49.82 -3.20 -8.96
C SER A 76 -51.10 -2.36 -8.89
N SER A 77 -52.17 -2.96 -8.38
CA SER A 77 -53.36 -2.22 -7.97
C SER A 77 -53.09 -1.41 -6.70
N LEU A 78 -53.97 -0.46 -6.37
CA LEU A 78 -53.87 0.31 -5.11
C LEU A 78 -53.86 -0.59 -3.87
N ALA A 79 -54.57 -1.72 -3.91
CA ALA A 79 -54.61 -2.70 -2.83
C ALA A 79 -53.27 -3.45 -2.68
N ASP A 80 -52.58 -3.74 -3.79
CA ASP A 80 -51.28 -4.41 -3.77
C ASP A 80 -50.17 -3.55 -3.14
N LEU A 81 -50.30 -2.21 -3.21
CA LEU A 81 -49.34 -1.28 -2.62
C LEU A 81 -49.47 -1.17 -1.09
N GLN A 82 -50.60 -1.61 -0.53
CA GLN A 82 -50.82 -1.63 0.92
C GLN A 82 -50.23 -2.89 1.58
N ASN A 83 -49.90 -3.92 0.79
CA ASN A 83 -49.28 -5.14 1.29
C ASN A 83 -47.77 -4.98 1.52
N PRO A 84 -47.17 -5.74 2.46
CA PRO A 84 -45.73 -5.79 2.62
C PRO A 84 -45.02 -6.11 1.30
N GLN A 85 -43.99 -5.32 0.99
CA GLN A 85 -43.19 -5.52 -0.23
C GLN A 85 -42.46 -6.87 -0.16
N VAL A 86 -43.02 -7.88 -0.82
CA VAL A 86 -42.36 -9.19 -0.99
C VAL A 86 -41.00 -8.98 -1.66
N GLU A 87 -39.95 -9.60 -1.10
CA GLU A 87 -38.62 -9.61 -1.71
C GLU A 87 -38.68 -10.21 -3.13
N LEU A 88 -37.99 -9.55 -4.05
CA LEU A 88 -37.88 -10.03 -5.42
C LEU A 88 -36.82 -11.13 -5.48
N ASP A 89 -37.09 -12.19 -6.24
CA ASP A 89 -36.12 -13.25 -6.50
C ASP A 89 -34.84 -12.67 -7.13
N GLY A 90 -33.70 -12.95 -6.49
CA GLY A 90 -32.39 -12.52 -6.94
C GLY A 90 -32.02 -13.05 -8.33
N LYS A 91 -32.47 -14.25 -8.70
CA LYS A 91 -32.18 -14.85 -10.02
C LYS A 91 -32.96 -14.14 -11.13
N ALA A 92 -34.24 -13.86 -10.90
CA ALA A 92 -35.03 -13.03 -11.81
C ALA A 92 -34.44 -11.61 -11.94
N CYS A 93 -33.98 -11.02 -10.83
CA CYS A 93 -33.27 -9.74 -10.85
C CYS A 93 -31.99 -9.83 -11.69
N ALA A 94 -31.18 -10.87 -11.50
CA ALA A 94 -29.98 -11.08 -12.30
C ALA A 94 -30.29 -11.17 -13.80
N ALA A 95 -31.28 -11.99 -14.21
CA ALA A 95 -31.64 -12.18 -15.61
C ALA A 95 -32.04 -10.85 -16.28
N VAL A 96 -32.93 -10.08 -15.64
CA VAL A 96 -33.39 -8.78 -16.16
C VAL A 96 -32.25 -7.76 -16.20
N GLY A 97 -31.45 -7.71 -15.14
CA GLY A 97 -30.34 -6.77 -15.03
C GLY A 97 -29.20 -7.09 -15.98
N GLN A 98 -28.89 -8.36 -16.20
CA GLN A 98 -27.82 -8.79 -17.09
C GLN A 98 -28.08 -8.36 -18.53
N ASN A 99 -29.29 -8.56 -19.05
CA ASN A 99 -29.68 -8.07 -20.37
C ASN A 99 -29.45 -6.55 -20.49
N SER A 100 -29.87 -5.81 -19.47
CA SER A 100 -29.75 -4.35 -19.43
C SER A 100 -28.30 -3.87 -19.37
N LEU A 101 -27.45 -4.59 -18.63
CA LEU A 101 -26.03 -4.28 -18.46
C LEU A 101 -25.26 -4.56 -19.76
N MET A 102 -25.54 -5.68 -20.43
CA MET A 102 -24.88 -6.02 -21.69
C MET A 102 -25.28 -5.11 -22.82
N ALA A 103 -26.56 -4.74 -22.93
CA ALA A 103 -27.01 -3.76 -23.91
C ALA A 103 -26.28 -2.40 -23.76
N LEU A 104 -25.99 -1.98 -22.51
CA LEU A 104 -25.22 -0.76 -22.28
C LEU A 104 -23.76 -0.91 -22.73
N TYR A 105 -23.07 -1.99 -22.34
CA TYR A 105 -21.68 -2.21 -22.79
C TYR A 105 -21.59 -2.31 -24.31
N ASP A 106 -22.49 -3.05 -24.93
CA ASP A 106 -22.55 -3.19 -26.39
C ASP A 106 -22.77 -1.84 -27.08
N THR A 107 -23.69 -1.02 -26.55
CA THR A 107 -23.90 0.35 -27.05
C THR A 107 -22.63 1.19 -26.92
N LEU A 108 -22.01 1.22 -25.73
CA LEU A 108 -20.83 2.06 -25.46
C LEU A 108 -19.63 1.64 -26.31
N PHE A 109 -19.34 0.33 -26.40
CA PHE A 109 -18.23 -0.17 -27.20
C PHE A 109 -18.48 0.03 -28.69
N SER A 110 -19.71 -0.18 -29.18
CA SER A 110 -20.06 0.06 -30.58
C SER A 110 -19.87 1.53 -30.98
N GLN A 111 -20.19 2.49 -30.10
CA GLN A 111 -19.91 3.91 -30.35
C GLN A 111 -18.41 4.24 -30.40
N LEU A 112 -17.55 3.35 -29.90
CA LEU A 112 -16.09 3.47 -29.88
C LEU A 112 -15.40 2.58 -30.93
N ASP A 113 -16.16 2.00 -31.87
CA ASP A 113 -15.69 1.04 -32.88
C ASP A 113 -15.00 -0.19 -32.29
N VAL A 114 -15.40 -0.60 -31.08
CA VAL A 114 -14.93 -1.81 -30.40
C VAL A 114 -16.06 -2.82 -30.35
N THR A 115 -15.78 -4.06 -30.71
CA THR A 115 -16.72 -5.17 -30.54
C THR A 115 -16.56 -5.77 -29.15
N SER A 116 -17.67 -6.06 -28.48
CA SER A 116 -17.69 -6.80 -27.22
C SER A 116 -18.40 -8.14 -27.38
N SER A 117 -18.06 -9.12 -26.53
CA SER A 117 -18.77 -10.41 -26.49
C SER A 117 -19.23 -10.73 -25.08
N GLN A 118 -20.45 -11.23 -24.92
CA GLN A 118 -20.97 -11.64 -23.61
C GLN A 118 -20.55 -13.07 -23.28
N HIS A 119 -20.04 -13.28 -22.07
CA HIS A 119 -19.79 -14.59 -21.50
C HIS A 119 -20.38 -14.70 -20.10
N LEU A 120 -21.18 -15.74 -19.87
CA LEU A 120 -21.81 -16.04 -18.58
C LEU A 120 -21.30 -17.39 -18.09
N VAL A 121 -20.81 -17.42 -16.85
CA VAL A 121 -20.17 -18.61 -16.27
C VAL A 121 -20.63 -18.83 -14.84
N THR A 122 -20.55 -20.06 -14.37
CA THR A 122 -20.86 -20.50 -13.02
C THR A 122 -19.65 -21.18 -12.40
N ASP A 123 -19.67 -21.37 -11.08
CA ASP A 123 -18.62 -22.11 -10.37
C ASP A 123 -18.50 -23.57 -10.82
N SER A 124 -19.63 -24.17 -11.20
CA SER A 124 -19.67 -25.54 -11.71
C SER A 124 -18.95 -25.70 -13.05
N ASP A 125 -18.91 -24.65 -13.87
CA ASP A 125 -18.26 -24.71 -15.18
C ASP A 125 -16.73 -24.84 -15.03
N PHE A 126 -16.12 -24.12 -14.07
CA PHE A 126 -14.68 -24.19 -13.80
C PHE A 126 -14.23 -25.47 -13.08
N ARG A 127 -15.16 -26.35 -12.67
CA ARG A 127 -14.81 -27.71 -12.19
C ARG A 127 -14.46 -28.67 -13.33
N ASN A 128 -14.84 -28.33 -14.56
CA ASN A 128 -14.65 -29.16 -15.73
C ASN A 128 -13.44 -28.68 -16.54
N ASP A 129 -12.38 -29.48 -16.60
CA ASP A 129 -11.16 -29.13 -17.35
C ASP A 129 -11.42 -28.92 -18.84
N SER A 130 -12.32 -29.70 -19.45
CA SER A 130 -12.68 -29.52 -20.86
C SER A 130 -13.38 -28.17 -21.12
N PHE A 131 -14.21 -27.71 -20.17
CA PHE A 131 -14.81 -26.38 -20.26
C PHE A 131 -13.74 -25.29 -20.19
N ARG A 132 -12.77 -25.42 -19.28
CA ARG A 132 -11.68 -24.44 -19.11
C ARG A 132 -10.81 -24.33 -20.37
N GLU A 133 -10.50 -25.46 -21.01
CA GLU A 133 -9.78 -25.50 -22.28
C GLU A 133 -10.56 -24.78 -23.39
N GLN A 134 -11.83 -25.14 -23.59
CA GLN A 134 -12.70 -24.50 -24.59
C GLN A 134 -12.88 -23.00 -24.35
N LEU A 135 -13.02 -22.61 -23.09
CA LEU A 135 -13.10 -21.21 -22.68
C LEU A 135 -11.82 -20.46 -23.08
N SER A 136 -10.65 -21.02 -22.78
CA SER A 136 -9.35 -20.43 -23.12
C SER A 136 -9.17 -20.26 -24.63
N GLU A 137 -9.55 -21.28 -25.42
CA GLU A 137 -9.51 -21.22 -26.88
C GLU A 137 -10.47 -20.17 -27.47
N THR A 138 -11.68 -20.10 -26.93
CA THR A 138 -12.69 -19.11 -27.34
C THR A 138 -12.20 -17.70 -27.04
N VAL A 139 -11.72 -17.43 -25.82
CA VAL A 139 -11.18 -16.13 -25.42
C VAL A 139 -9.97 -15.77 -26.28
N LYS A 140 -9.06 -16.71 -26.54
CA LYS A 140 -7.90 -16.49 -27.41
C LYS A 140 -8.33 -16.06 -28.82
N SER A 141 -9.36 -16.69 -29.37
CA SER A 141 -9.89 -16.37 -30.71
C SER A 141 -10.54 -14.98 -30.76
N LEU A 142 -11.30 -14.62 -29.71
CA LEU A 142 -11.91 -13.30 -29.59
C LEU A 142 -10.85 -12.19 -29.47
N LEU A 143 -9.84 -12.38 -28.63
CA LEU A 143 -8.75 -11.44 -28.44
C LEU A 143 -7.91 -11.25 -29.70
N ALA A 144 -7.70 -12.31 -30.49
CA ALA A 144 -7.02 -12.22 -31.79
C ALA A 144 -7.77 -11.34 -32.80
N LEU A 145 -9.10 -11.25 -32.68
CA LEU A 145 -9.97 -10.36 -33.45
C LEU A 145 -10.17 -8.98 -32.80
N LYS A 146 -9.42 -8.67 -31.74
CA LYS A 146 -9.54 -7.44 -30.92
C LYS A 146 -10.92 -7.25 -30.27
N VAL A 147 -11.73 -8.30 -30.16
CA VAL A 147 -12.98 -8.27 -29.40
C VAL A 147 -12.65 -8.21 -27.91
N ILE A 148 -13.38 -7.39 -27.14
CA ILE A 148 -13.29 -7.34 -25.67
C ILE A 148 -14.32 -8.29 -25.06
N PRO A 149 -13.92 -9.44 -24.48
CA PRO A 149 -14.85 -10.33 -23.81
C PRO A 149 -15.32 -9.72 -22.48
N VAL A 150 -16.62 -9.72 -22.25
CA VAL A 150 -17.27 -9.23 -21.03
C VAL A 150 -17.89 -10.39 -20.28
N PHE A 151 -17.25 -10.75 -19.16
CA PHE A 151 -17.64 -11.83 -18.27
C PHE A 151 -18.49 -11.35 -17.12
N ASN A 152 -19.45 -12.17 -16.72
CA ASN A 152 -20.15 -12.07 -15.45
C ASN A 152 -20.56 -13.46 -14.95
N GLU A 153 -20.81 -13.60 -13.64
CA GLU A 153 -21.42 -14.79 -13.09
C GLU A 153 -22.86 -14.95 -13.64
N ASN A 154 -23.23 -16.18 -14.01
CA ASN A 154 -24.56 -16.52 -14.49
C ASN A 154 -25.53 -16.71 -13.30
N ASP A 155 -25.73 -15.62 -12.56
CA ASP A 155 -26.59 -15.56 -11.37
C ASP A 155 -28.04 -16.02 -11.62
N ALA A 156 -28.52 -15.92 -12.86
CA ALA A 156 -29.88 -16.32 -13.24
C ALA A 156 -30.11 -17.82 -13.14
N VAL A 157 -29.08 -18.63 -13.36
CA VAL A 157 -29.17 -20.12 -13.35
C VAL A 157 -28.21 -20.76 -12.36
N SER A 158 -27.41 -19.97 -11.65
CA SER A 158 -26.53 -20.46 -10.57
C SER A 158 -27.32 -21.31 -9.57
N THR A 159 -26.75 -22.43 -9.13
CA THR A 159 -27.38 -23.36 -8.16
C THR A 159 -27.47 -22.78 -6.75
N ARG A 160 -26.76 -21.68 -6.50
CA ARG A 160 -26.68 -21.02 -5.20
C ARG A 160 -28.01 -20.41 -4.77
N ARG A 161 -28.33 -20.53 -3.48
CA ARG A 161 -29.52 -19.95 -2.84
C ARG A 161 -29.10 -18.82 -1.91
N THR A 162 -29.91 -17.77 -1.84
CA THR A 162 -29.80 -16.71 -0.83
C THR A 162 -30.44 -17.16 0.49
N PRO A 163 -29.84 -16.91 1.67
CA PRO A 163 -28.50 -16.36 1.89
C PRO A 163 -27.40 -17.36 1.50
N TYR A 164 -26.35 -16.85 0.85
CA TYR A 164 -25.27 -17.63 0.25
C TYR A 164 -24.35 -18.20 1.35
N GLU A 165 -24.76 -19.29 1.99
CA GLU A 165 -24.06 -19.93 3.12
C GLU A 165 -23.19 -21.13 2.73
N ASP A 166 -23.30 -21.63 1.50
CA ASP A 166 -22.51 -22.77 1.06
C ASP A 166 -21.08 -22.32 0.74
N SER A 167 -20.07 -22.90 1.38
CA SER A 167 -18.64 -22.54 1.32
C SER A 167 -17.80 -23.52 0.45
N SER A 168 -18.44 -24.33 -0.38
CA SER A 168 -17.81 -25.37 -1.21
C SER A 168 -17.45 -25.02 -2.68
N GLY A 169 -17.68 -23.80 -3.17
CA GLY A 169 -17.46 -23.35 -4.55
C GLY A 169 -16.04 -22.84 -4.86
N ILE A 170 -15.66 -22.85 -6.16
CA ILE A 170 -14.31 -22.44 -6.62
C ILE A 170 -14.14 -20.90 -6.64
N PHE A 171 -15.23 -20.13 -6.80
CA PHE A 171 -15.23 -18.67 -6.66
C PHE A 171 -16.51 -18.17 -5.98
N TRP A 172 -16.46 -17.05 -5.27
CA TRP A 172 -17.55 -16.58 -4.37
C TRP A 172 -18.23 -15.30 -4.82
N ASP A 173 -17.52 -14.50 -5.57
CA ASP A 173 -17.94 -13.23 -6.13
C ASP A 173 -17.15 -12.95 -7.41
N ASN A 174 -17.44 -11.82 -8.06
CA ASN A 174 -16.75 -11.45 -9.28
C ASN A 174 -15.27 -11.07 -9.05
N ASP A 175 -14.85 -10.79 -7.81
CA ASP A 175 -13.44 -10.59 -7.47
C ASP A 175 -12.69 -11.94 -7.60
N SER A 176 -13.25 -12.99 -7.02
CA SER A 176 -12.75 -14.37 -7.14
C SER A 176 -12.83 -14.90 -8.58
N LEU A 177 -13.93 -14.63 -9.30
CA LEU A 177 -14.07 -14.97 -10.72
C LEU A 177 -12.97 -14.33 -11.55
N ALA A 178 -12.66 -13.05 -11.31
CA ALA A 178 -11.61 -12.36 -12.07
C ALA A 178 -10.22 -12.93 -11.80
N GLY A 179 -9.91 -13.32 -10.56
CA GLY A 179 -8.69 -14.04 -10.21
C GLY A 179 -8.57 -15.38 -10.93
N LEU A 180 -9.65 -16.18 -10.91
CA LEU A 180 -9.72 -17.48 -11.57
C LEU A 180 -9.57 -17.33 -13.09
N LEU A 181 -10.32 -16.41 -13.69
CA LEU A 181 -10.28 -16.14 -15.12
C LEU A 181 -8.90 -15.66 -15.57
N ALA A 182 -8.23 -14.80 -14.78
CA ALA A 182 -6.87 -14.35 -15.04
C ALA A 182 -5.89 -15.54 -15.13
N MET A 183 -6.05 -16.56 -14.27
CA MET A 183 -5.26 -17.78 -14.35
C MET A 183 -5.57 -18.61 -15.61
N GLU A 184 -6.84 -18.83 -15.91
CA GLU A 184 -7.25 -19.64 -17.09
C GLU A 184 -6.81 -19.02 -18.41
N VAL A 185 -6.91 -17.69 -18.52
CA VAL A 185 -6.51 -16.97 -19.73
C VAL A 185 -5.05 -16.54 -19.69
N LYS A 186 -4.25 -16.95 -18.69
CA LYS A 186 -2.83 -16.59 -18.53
C LYS A 186 -2.61 -15.09 -18.72
N ALA A 187 -3.34 -14.29 -17.95
CA ALA A 187 -3.21 -12.84 -17.97
C ALA A 187 -1.88 -12.41 -17.33
N ASP A 188 -1.31 -11.32 -17.84
CA ASP A 188 -0.08 -10.73 -17.31
C ASP A 188 -0.37 -9.77 -16.15
N LEU A 189 -1.61 -9.27 -16.04
CA LEU A 189 -2.04 -8.34 -15.00
C LEU A 189 -3.55 -8.49 -14.73
N LEU A 190 -3.92 -8.49 -13.44
CA LEU A 190 -5.29 -8.35 -12.99
C LEU A 190 -5.48 -6.98 -12.33
N VAL A 191 -6.46 -6.20 -12.80
CA VAL A 191 -6.81 -4.89 -12.22
C VAL A 191 -8.19 -4.98 -11.60
N LEU A 192 -8.27 -4.80 -10.28
CA LEU A 192 -9.52 -4.78 -9.52
C LEU A 192 -9.93 -3.32 -9.26
N LEU A 193 -10.93 -2.83 -10.00
CA LEU A 193 -11.47 -1.48 -9.82
C LEU A 193 -12.47 -1.44 -8.66
N SER A 194 -12.17 -0.61 -7.67
CA SER A 194 -12.97 -0.38 -6.47
C SER A 194 -13.47 1.07 -6.35
N ASP A 195 -14.30 1.33 -5.36
CA ASP A 195 -14.73 2.65 -4.90
C ASP A 195 -13.73 3.36 -3.97
N VAL A 196 -12.54 2.79 -3.78
CA VAL A 196 -11.44 3.35 -2.99
C VAL A 196 -10.15 3.36 -3.83
N GLU A 197 -9.20 4.23 -3.48
CA GLU A 197 -7.93 4.38 -4.21
C GLU A 197 -7.03 3.14 -4.16
N GLY A 198 -7.19 2.31 -3.13
CA GLY A 198 -6.46 1.05 -2.93
C GLY A 198 -6.64 0.57 -1.49
N LEU A 199 -5.68 -0.18 -0.99
CA LEU A 199 -5.63 -0.65 0.39
C LEU A 199 -4.97 0.38 1.28
N TYR A 200 -5.59 0.67 2.42
CA TYR A 200 -5.11 1.66 3.37
C TYR A 200 -4.61 0.99 4.65
N SER A 201 -3.65 1.61 5.34
CA SER A 201 -3.12 1.16 6.65
C SER A 201 -4.12 1.30 7.80
N GLY A 202 -5.28 1.92 7.55
CA GLY A 202 -6.40 2.06 8.47
C GLY A 202 -7.67 2.52 7.73
N PRO A 203 -8.76 2.87 8.42
CA PRO A 203 -9.96 3.40 7.78
C PRO A 203 -9.64 4.65 6.93
N PRO A 204 -10.15 4.78 5.69
CA PRO A 204 -9.88 5.94 4.83
C PRO A 204 -10.31 7.30 5.43
N SER A 205 -11.20 7.28 6.42
CA SER A 205 -11.62 8.47 7.17
C SER A 205 -10.61 8.95 8.21
N ASP A 206 -9.64 8.12 8.59
CA ASP A 206 -8.58 8.48 9.54
C ASP A 206 -7.49 9.30 8.83
N PRO A 207 -7.17 10.53 9.29
CA PRO A 207 -6.10 11.34 8.71
C PRO A 207 -4.71 10.70 8.73
N ASN A 208 -4.47 9.73 9.62
CA ASN A 208 -3.21 9.00 9.70
C ASN A 208 -3.16 7.79 8.75
N SER A 209 -4.29 7.45 8.12
CA SER A 209 -4.37 6.33 7.20
C SER A 209 -3.65 6.64 5.90
N LYS A 210 -2.64 5.81 5.57
CA LYS A 210 -1.84 5.96 4.35
C LYS A 210 -2.22 4.88 3.35
N LEU A 211 -2.17 5.22 2.06
CA LEU A 211 -2.31 4.24 0.98
C LEU A 211 -1.08 3.33 0.97
N ILE A 212 -1.33 2.02 0.95
CA ILE A 212 -0.29 0.99 0.81
C ILE A 212 -0.05 0.80 -0.69
N HIS A 213 1.10 1.20 -1.20
CA HIS A 213 1.42 1.06 -2.64
C HIS A 213 1.80 -0.37 -3.03
N THR A 214 2.37 -1.13 -2.11
CA THR A 214 2.76 -2.53 -2.33
C THR A 214 2.39 -3.35 -1.12
N TYR A 215 1.53 -4.34 -1.33
CA TYR A 215 1.09 -5.24 -0.28
C TYR A 215 2.12 -6.35 -0.06
N ILE A 216 2.65 -6.39 1.17
CA ILE A 216 3.47 -7.47 1.71
C ILE A 216 2.67 -8.15 2.81
N LYS A 217 2.43 -9.46 2.67
CA LYS A 217 1.56 -10.22 3.57
C LYS A 217 2.08 -10.20 5.02
N GLU A 218 3.37 -10.45 5.21
CA GLU A 218 4.02 -10.53 6.52
C GLU A 218 3.96 -9.21 7.30
N LYS A 219 3.94 -8.08 6.59
CA LYS A 219 3.86 -6.75 7.18
C LYS A 219 2.41 -6.32 7.44
N HIS A 220 1.55 -6.45 6.45
CA HIS A 220 0.25 -5.77 6.50
C HIS A 220 -0.91 -6.67 6.93
N GLN A 221 -0.79 -8.00 6.85
CA GLN A 221 -1.91 -8.91 7.17
C GLN A 221 -2.41 -8.76 8.61
N ALA A 222 -1.52 -8.47 9.56
CA ALA A 222 -1.89 -8.26 10.97
C ALA A 222 -2.38 -6.84 11.29
N GLU A 223 -2.07 -5.86 10.44
CA GLU A 223 -2.34 -4.43 10.69
C GLU A 223 -3.66 -3.96 10.07
N ILE A 224 -4.09 -4.59 8.96
CA ILE A 224 -5.27 -4.13 8.23
C ILE A 224 -6.55 -4.64 8.90
N THR A 225 -7.33 -3.69 9.43
CA THR A 225 -8.73 -3.95 9.79
C THR A 225 -9.60 -3.71 8.56
N PHE A 226 -10.14 -4.78 7.97
CA PHE A 226 -11.09 -4.67 6.88
C PHE A 226 -12.43 -4.14 7.42
N GLY A 227 -12.83 -2.95 6.98
CA GLY A 227 -14.13 -2.37 7.33
C GLY A 227 -15.32 -3.19 6.83
N ASP A 228 -16.52 -2.85 7.31
CA ASP A 228 -17.77 -3.57 7.00
C ASP A 228 -18.06 -3.68 5.49
N LYS A 229 -18.78 -4.74 5.11
CA LYS A 229 -19.20 -5.04 3.73
C LYS A 229 -19.92 -3.84 3.09
N SER A 230 -19.60 -3.53 1.82
CA SER A 230 -20.28 -2.43 1.10
C SER A 230 -21.79 -2.71 0.94
N ARG A 231 -22.62 -1.69 1.19
CA ARG A 231 -24.11 -1.79 1.23
C ARG A 231 -24.76 -2.30 -0.07
N LEU A 232 -24.05 -2.26 -1.21
CA LEU A 232 -24.56 -2.56 -2.55
C LEU A 232 -23.84 -3.75 -3.23
N GLY A 233 -22.78 -4.29 -2.63
CA GLY A 233 -21.96 -5.36 -3.20
C GLY A 233 -22.03 -6.67 -2.39
N ARG A 234 -21.73 -7.80 -3.04
CA ARG A 234 -21.58 -9.11 -2.35
C ARG A 234 -20.18 -9.27 -1.73
N GLY A 235 -19.16 -8.64 -2.32
CA GLY A 235 -17.75 -8.74 -1.92
C GLY A 235 -17.23 -7.46 -1.24
N GLY A 236 -16.70 -7.62 -0.02
CA GLY A 236 -16.05 -6.57 0.76
C GLY A 236 -14.59 -6.34 0.35
N MET A 237 -13.85 -5.55 1.14
CA MET A 237 -12.41 -5.38 0.93
C MET A 237 -11.65 -6.70 1.21
N THR A 238 -12.09 -7.48 2.19
CA THR A 238 -11.50 -8.80 2.50
C THR A 238 -11.50 -9.71 1.27
N ALA A 239 -12.65 -9.88 0.61
CA ALA A 239 -12.76 -10.72 -0.59
C ALA A 239 -11.87 -10.24 -1.75
N LYS A 240 -11.70 -8.92 -1.92
CA LYS A 240 -10.77 -8.36 -2.92
C LYS A 240 -9.33 -8.68 -2.60
N VAL A 241 -8.94 -8.55 -1.33
CA VAL A 241 -7.58 -8.88 -0.89
C VAL A 241 -7.33 -10.38 -1.00
N ASP A 242 -8.29 -11.23 -0.62
CA ASP A 242 -8.16 -12.67 -0.76
C ASP A 242 -8.01 -13.09 -2.22
N ALA A 243 -8.84 -12.54 -3.13
CA ALA A 243 -8.73 -12.77 -4.56
C ALA A 243 -7.39 -12.26 -5.13
N ALA A 244 -6.95 -11.07 -4.70
CA ALA A 244 -5.68 -10.49 -5.13
C ALA A 244 -4.47 -11.30 -4.65
N VAL A 245 -4.47 -11.74 -3.40
CA VAL A 245 -3.42 -12.61 -2.83
C VAL A 245 -3.41 -13.95 -3.55
N CYS A 246 -4.57 -14.56 -3.80
CA CYS A 246 -4.67 -15.83 -4.52
C CYS A 246 -4.04 -15.74 -5.92
N ALA A 247 -4.47 -14.76 -6.73
CA ALA A 247 -3.93 -14.57 -8.08
C ALA A 247 -2.44 -14.17 -8.08
N ALA A 248 -2.01 -13.30 -7.15
CA ALA A 248 -0.60 -12.93 -7.00
C ALA A 248 0.29 -14.13 -6.62
N SER A 249 -0.20 -15.02 -5.75
CA SER A 249 0.50 -16.24 -5.36
C SER A 249 0.69 -17.20 -6.54
N SER A 250 -0.26 -17.22 -7.47
CA SER A 250 -0.21 -17.96 -8.73
C SER A 250 0.67 -17.29 -9.80
N GLY A 251 1.34 -16.18 -9.47
CA GLY A 251 2.29 -15.49 -10.34
C GLY A 251 1.70 -14.40 -11.22
N ILE A 252 0.44 -14.03 -11.03
CA ILE A 252 -0.21 -12.93 -11.76
C ILE A 252 -0.20 -11.67 -10.89
N PRO A 253 0.56 -10.62 -11.24
CA PRO A 253 0.48 -9.35 -10.55
C PRO A 253 -0.97 -8.84 -10.48
N VAL A 254 -1.38 -8.33 -9.31
CA VAL A 254 -2.73 -7.78 -9.11
C VAL A 254 -2.64 -6.35 -8.60
N VAL A 255 -3.48 -5.47 -9.11
CA VAL A 255 -3.57 -4.09 -8.63
C VAL A 255 -5.00 -3.77 -8.21
N ILE A 256 -5.17 -3.31 -6.97
CA ILE A 256 -6.43 -2.73 -6.51
C ILE A 256 -6.33 -1.21 -6.66
N THR A 257 -7.25 -0.60 -7.40
CA THR A 257 -7.28 0.85 -7.60
C THR A 257 -8.69 1.40 -7.77
N SER A 258 -8.84 2.71 -7.68
CA SER A 258 -10.11 3.40 -7.88
C SER A 258 -10.60 3.26 -9.32
N GLY A 259 -11.84 2.80 -9.47
CA GLY A 259 -12.59 2.81 -10.72
C GLY A 259 -13.30 4.14 -10.98
N TYR A 260 -13.15 5.14 -10.12
CA TYR A 260 -13.74 6.47 -10.31
C TYR A 260 -12.83 7.38 -11.12
N ALA A 261 -11.52 7.11 -11.10
CA ALA A 261 -10.54 7.81 -11.91
C ALA A 261 -10.61 7.35 -13.38
N THR A 262 -10.41 8.30 -14.29
CA THR A 262 -10.60 8.10 -15.74
C THR A 262 -9.34 7.65 -16.47
N ASP A 263 -8.22 7.46 -15.78
CA ASP A 263 -6.93 7.14 -16.39
C ASP A 263 -6.04 6.23 -15.52
N ASN A 264 -6.57 5.63 -14.46
CA ASN A 264 -5.77 4.84 -13.52
C ASN A 264 -5.16 3.60 -14.18
N ILE A 265 -5.87 2.93 -15.09
CA ILE A 265 -5.34 1.74 -15.79
C ILE A 265 -4.18 2.15 -16.71
N ILE A 266 -4.32 3.27 -17.42
CA ILE A 266 -3.28 3.81 -18.31
C ILE A 266 -2.07 4.27 -17.50
N LYS A 267 -2.28 5.02 -16.42
CA LYS A 267 -1.21 5.46 -15.51
C LYS A 267 -0.45 4.27 -14.92
N LEU A 268 -1.16 3.22 -14.54
CA LEU A 268 -0.56 2.00 -14.02
C LEU A 268 0.37 1.34 -15.03
N LEU A 269 -0.08 1.18 -16.28
CA LEU A 269 0.74 0.62 -17.37
C LEU A 269 1.94 1.50 -17.75
N GLN A 270 1.87 2.81 -17.47
CA GLN A 270 2.99 3.74 -17.58
C GLN A 270 3.99 3.65 -16.40
N GLY A 271 3.76 2.76 -15.43
CA GLY A 271 4.61 2.58 -14.25
C GLY A 271 4.40 3.63 -13.16
N LYS A 272 3.30 4.40 -13.19
CA LYS A 272 2.99 5.35 -12.11
C LYS A 272 2.47 4.61 -10.87
N PRO A 273 2.78 5.10 -9.64
CA PRO A 273 2.38 4.45 -8.40
C PRO A 273 0.89 4.67 -8.10
N VAL A 274 0.03 3.88 -8.73
CA VAL A 274 -1.43 3.97 -8.63
C VAL A 274 -1.98 2.75 -7.88
N GLY A 275 -2.75 3.02 -6.82
CA GLY A 275 -3.37 1.98 -6.00
C GLY A 275 -2.37 1.11 -5.24
N THR A 276 -2.76 -0.15 -5.03
CA THR A 276 -1.99 -1.15 -4.28
C THR A 276 -1.65 -2.34 -5.16
N LEU A 277 -0.34 -2.59 -5.33
CA LEU A 277 0.20 -3.75 -6.04
C LEU A 277 0.33 -4.96 -5.11
N PHE A 278 -0.10 -6.12 -5.59
CA PHE A 278 0.08 -7.43 -4.99
C PHE A 278 0.96 -8.26 -5.93
N HIS A 279 2.04 -8.82 -5.39
CA HIS A 279 2.97 -9.63 -6.15
C HIS A 279 3.64 -10.67 -5.26
N LYS A 280 3.91 -11.87 -5.79
CA LYS A 280 4.59 -12.95 -5.04
C LYS A 280 5.94 -12.52 -4.44
N ASP A 281 6.68 -11.71 -5.19
CA ASP A 281 8.03 -11.23 -4.83
C ASP A 281 8.02 -9.86 -4.13
N ALA A 282 6.85 -9.35 -3.73
CA ALA A 282 6.73 -8.03 -3.09
C ALA A 282 7.63 -7.87 -1.85
N HIS A 283 7.84 -8.96 -1.12
CA HIS A 283 8.73 -9.03 0.05
C HIS A 283 10.21 -8.81 -0.30
N LEU A 284 10.62 -9.00 -1.56
CA LEU A 284 12.00 -8.78 -2.03
C LEU A 284 12.26 -7.34 -2.48
N TRP A 285 11.23 -6.62 -2.92
CA TRP A 285 11.36 -5.23 -3.40
C TRP A 285 11.49 -4.23 -2.28
N THR A 286 11.01 -4.59 -1.10
CA THR A 286 11.04 -3.73 0.06
C THR A 286 12.14 -4.26 0.95
N SER A 287 13.31 -3.61 0.96
CA SER A 287 14.26 -3.83 2.05
C SER A 287 13.52 -3.52 3.33
N VAL A 288 13.31 -4.54 4.16
CA VAL A 288 12.49 -4.56 5.38
C VAL A 288 12.89 -3.49 6.44
N ASN A 289 13.85 -2.61 6.14
CA ASN A 289 14.46 -1.67 7.08
C ASN A 289 14.51 -0.19 6.65
N GLU A 290 13.90 0.24 5.54
CA GLU A 290 13.77 1.69 5.29
C GLU A 290 12.53 2.24 6.01
N VAL A 291 12.73 2.63 7.26
CA VAL A 291 11.82 3.55 7.97
C VAL A 291 11.75 4.82 7.12
N ASP A 292 10.53 5.25 6.74
CA ASP A 292 10.32 6.48 5.97
C ASP A 292 11.03 7.65 6.65
N ALA A 293 11.72 8.51 5.90
CA ALA A 293 12.47 9.64 6.47
C ALA A 293 11.57 10.55 7.33
N ARG A 294 10.28 10.64 6.97
CA ARG A 294 9.27 11.32 7.78
C ARG A 294 9.01 10.61 9.11
N GLU A 295 8.91 9.29 9.11
CA GLU A 295 8.72 8.48 10.32
C GLU A 295 9.94 8.59 11.25
N MET A 296 11.15 8.58 10.69
CA MET A 296 12.37 8.85 11.46
C MET A 296 12.33 10.24 12.11
N ALA A 297 11.90 11.27 11.36
CA ALA A 297 11.80 12.63 11.88
C ALA A 297 10.73 12.79 12.97
N VAL A 298 9.58 12.12 12.83
CA VAL A 298 8.52 12.10 13.85
C VAL A 298 9.02 11.41 15.12
N ALA A 299 9.63 10.23 14.99
CA ALA A 299 10.20 9.50 16.12
C ALA A 299 11.28 10.31 16.84
N ALA A 300 12.17 10.97 16.10
CA ALA A 300 13.19 11.86 16.68
C ALA A 300 12.56 13.02 17.45
N ARG A 301 11.45 13.60 16.95
CA ARG A 301 10.71 14.67 17.64
C ARG A 301 10.09 14.19 18.94
N GLU A 302 9.47 13.01 18.96
CA GLU A 302 8.89 12.43 20.16
C GLU A 302 9.95 12.10 21.21
N CYS A 303 11.07 11.50 20.78
CA CYS A 303 12.22 11.23 21.64
C CYS A 303 12.82 12.52 22.23
N SER A 304 12.88 13.62 21.46
CA SER A 304 13.35 14.92 21.98
C SER A 304 12.51 15.40 23.16
N ARG A 305 11.17 15.30 23.06
CA ARG A 305 10.26 15.71 24.14
C ARG A 305 10.43 14.84 25.37
N ARG A 306 10.61 13.53 25.18
CA ARG A 306 10.88 12.58 26.28
C ARG A 306 12.21 12.88 26.98
N LEU A 307 13.26 13.22 26.23
CA LEU A 307 14.55 13.63 26.80
C LEU A 307 14.45 14.96 27.54
N GLN A 308 13.67 15.93 27.05
CA GLN A 308 13.44 17.21 27.72
C GLN A 308 12.68 17.06 29.04
N ALA A 309 11.73 16.12 29.10
CA ALA A 309 10.97 15.84 30.31
C ALA A 309 11.77 15.10 31.41
N LYS A 310 12.94 14.54 31.07
CA LYS A 310 13.82 13.89 32.06
C LYS A 310 14.54 14.90 32.95
N SER A 311 14.91 14.47 34.15
CA SER A 311 15.76 15.24 35.04
C SER A 311 17.20 15.34 34.49
N SER A 312 17.96 16.30 35.00
CA SER A 312 19.41 16.41 34.72
C SER A 312 20.13 15.11 35.07
N GLU A 313 19.80 14.52 36.22
CA GLU A 313 20.39 13.28 36.73
C GLU A 313 20.09 12.08 35.82
N ASP A 314 18.86 11.98 35.29
CA ASP A 314 18.48 10.94 34.33
C ASP A 314 19.28 11.06 33.04
N ARG A 315 19.40 12.28 32.49
CA ARG A 315 20.21 12.54 31.28
C ARG A 315 21.68 12.23 31.53
N ARG A 316 22.20 12.59 32.71
CA ARG A 316 23.56 12.26 33.15
C ARG A 316 23.75 10.74 33.20
N LYS A 317 22.82 10.00 33.79
CA LYS A 317 22.87 8.53 33.86
C LYS A 317 22.92 7.90 32.46
N LEU A 318 22.07 8.35 31.53
CA LEU A 318 22.09 7.88 30.14
C LEU A 318 23.47 8.05 29.48
N LEU A 319 24.16 9.16 29.74
CA LEU A 319 25.49 9.40 29.20
C LEU A 319 26.55 8.49 29.83
N LEU A 320 26.45 8.22 31.14
CA LEU A 320 27.33 7.27 31.81
C LEU A 320 27.13 5.85 31.26
N ASP A 321 25.88 5.43 31.07
CA ASP A 321 25.56 4.12 30.48
C ASP A 321 26.15 3.99 29.06
N VAL A 322 26.07 5.05 28.25
CA VAL A 322 26.71 5.08 26.92
C VAL A 322 28.24 4.99 27.03
N ALA A 323 28.86 5.69 27.97
CA ALA A 323 30.31 5.65 28.17
C ALA A 323 30.78 4.24 28.59
N ASP A 324 30.06 3.60 29.50
CA ASP A 324 30.38 2.26 29.99
C ASP A 324 30.17 1.20 28.89
N ALA A 325 29.13 1.35 28.06
CA ALA A 325 28.89 0.46 26.92
C ALA A 325 29.98 0.55 25.84
N LEU A 326 30.51 1.75 25.57
CA LEU A 326 31.61 1.94 24.62
C LEU A 326 32.91 1.28 25.10
N GLU A 327 33.19 1.30 26.40
CA GLU A 327 34.36 0.64 26.98
C GLU A 327 34.20 -0.88 26.98
N ALA A 328 33.02 -1.38 27.36
CA ALA A 328 32.73 -2.82 27.39
C ALA A 328 32.82 -3.47 25.99
N ASN A 329 32.51 -2.73 24.93
CA ASN A 329 32.46 -3.23 23.55
C ASN A 329 33.64 -2.77 22.68
N GLU A 330 34.74 -2.28 23.27
CA GLU A 330 35.88 -1.74 22.51
C GLU A 330 36.42 -2.72 21.46
N SER A 331 36.57 -4.00 21.81
CA SER A 331 37.11 -5.02 20.90
C SER A 331 36.24 -5.21 19.66
N LEU A 332 34.91 -5.20 19.81
CA LEU A 332 33.95 -5.32 18.71
C LEU A 332 33.93 -4.07 17.84
N ILE A 333 33.97 -2.89 18.46
CA ILE A 333 34.00 -1.60 17.75
C ILE A 333 35.27 -1.50 16.89
N MET A 334 36.42 -1.88 17.45
CA MET A 334 37.70 -1.87 16.72
C MET A 334 37.70 -2.87 15.56
N ALA A 335 37.16 -4.08 15.75
CA ALA A 335 37.09 -5.08 14.69
C ALA A 335 36.27 -4.60 13.47
N GLU A 336 35.09 -4.00 13.70
CA GLU A 336 34.27 -3.47 12.62
C GLU A 336 34.88 -2.21 11.97
N ASN A 337 35.58 -1.38 12.75
CA ASN A 337 36.29 -0.23 12.20
C ASN A 337 37.48 -0.63 11.33
N GLU A 338 38.25 -1.63 11.75
CA GLU A 338 39.34 -2.19 10.94
C GLU A 338 38.83 -2.76 9.62
N ALA A 339 37.65 -3.39 9.63
CA ALA A 339 37.00 -3.88 8.41
C ALA A 339 36.60 -2.73 7.45
N ASP A 340 36.02 -1.64 7.96
CA ASP A 340 35.73 -0.44 7.16
C ASP A 340 37.01 0.20 6.60
N VAL A 341 38.07 0.32 7.42
CA VAL A 341 39.37 0.87 7.00
C VAL A 341 40.04 0.00 5.94
N ALA A 342 39.97 -1.32 6.07
CA ALA A 342 40.50 -2.25 5.07
C ALA A 342 39.74 -2.16 3.75
N ALA A 343 38.40 -2.09 3.80
CA ALA A 343 37.56 -1.88 2.62
C ALA A 343 37.89 -0.55 1.93
N ALA A 344 37.99 0.54 2.69
CA ALA A 344 38.33 1.86 2.14
C ALA A 344 39.74 1.89 1.50
N LYS A 345 40.70 1.14 2.03
CA LYS A 345 42.02 0.98 1.39
C LYS A 345 41.94 0.21 0.07
N ALA A 346 41.13 -0.86 0.03
CA ALA A 346 40.94 -1.67 -1.17
C ALA A 346 40.23 -0.88 -2.30
N ASP A 347 39.28 -0.02 -1.93
CA ASP A 347 38.52 0.82 -2.86
C ASP A 347 39.31 2.06 -3.34
N GLY A 348 40.55 2.25 -2.88
CA GLY A 348 41.44 3.31 -3.36
C GLY A 348 41.16 4.70 -2.81
N TYR A 349 40.52 4.82 -1.64
CA TYR A 349 40.27 6.11 -1.00
C TYR A 349 41.56 6.85 -0.60
N GLU A 350 41.51 8.18 -0.55
CA GLU A 350 42.66 9.01 -0.17
C GLU A 350 43.15 8.74 1.26
N LYS A 351 44.48 8.85 1.47
CA LYS A 351 45.11 8.65 2.79
C LYS A 351 44.53 9.56 3.88
N ALA A 352 44.13 10.79 3.52
CA ALA A 352 43.51 11.73 4.45
C ALA A 352 42.15 11.24 4.96
N LEU A 353 41.34 10.65 4.09
CA LEU A 353 40.04 10.09 4.44
C LEU A 353 40.19 8.83 5.31
N ILE A 354 41.09 7.93 4.93
CA ILE A 354 41.40 6.72 5.71
C ILE A 354 41.87 7.10 7.12
N SER A 355 42.68 8.15 7.26
CA SER A 355 43.12 8.64 8.57
C SER A 355 41.99 9.22 9.43
N ARG A 356 40.89 9.70 8.83
CA ARG A 356 39.71 10.19 9.56
C ARG A 356 38.79 9.04 9.97
N LEU A 357 38.71 7.99 9.13
CA LEU A 357 37.89 6.80 9.36
C LEU A 357 38.46 5.91 10.47
N ALA A 358 39.79 5.81 10.55
CA ALA A 358 40.47 4.92 11.48
C ALA A 358 40.38 5.40 12.94
N LEU A 359 39.81 4.55 13.80
CA LEU A 359 39.86 4.69 15.25
C LEU A 359 41.22 4.17 15.76
N LYS A 360 41.87 4.92 16.64
CA LYS A 360 43.19 4.53 17.18
C LYS A 360 43.04 3.59 18.39
N PRO A 361 43.69 2.41 18.39
CA PRO A 361 43.61 1.45 19.50
C PRO A 361 44.15 2.05 20.81
N GLY A 362 43.47 1.79 21.93
CA GLY A 362 43.84 2.26 23.27
C GLY A 362 43.57 3.75 23.56
N LYS A 363 43.02 4.50 22.59
CA LYS A 363 42.62 5.91 22.78
C LYS A 363 41.20 6.23 22.28
N ALA A 364 40.64 5.50 21.31
CA ALA A 364 39.35 5.89 20.74
C ALA A 364 38.16 5.70 21.69
N SER A 365 37.88 4.48 22.15
CA SER A 365 36.79 4.19 23.12
C SER A 365 37.01 4.94 24.44
N LEU A 366 38.22 4.89 24.99
CA LEU A 366 38.55 5.49 26.28
C LEU A 366 38.52 7.03 26.23
N CYS A 367 38.99 7.67 25.15
CA CYS A 367 38.87 9.13 25.03
C CYS A 367 37.43 9.56 24.73
N LEU A 368 36.67 8.79 23.95
CA LEU A 368 35.25 9.07 23.73
C LEU A 368 34.47 8.92 25.03
N ALA A 369 34.57 7.80 25.73
CA ALA A 369 33.95 7.56 27.03
C ALA A 369 34.35 8.64 28.05
N LYS A 370 35.64 9.02 28.13
CA LYS A 370 36.09 10.13 28.98
C LYS A 370 35.42 11.46 28.61
N SER A 371 35.31 11.77 27.32
CA SER A 371 34.66 13.00 26.85
C SER A 371 33.17 13.00 27.18
N ILE A 372 32.50 11.85 27.09
CA ILE A 372 31.09 11.69 27.47
C ILE A 372 30.90 11.88 28.96
N ARG A 373 31.79 11.32 29.80
CA ARG A 373 31.73 11.52 31.26
C ARG A 373 31.93 12.98 31.65
N VAL A 374 32.87 13.69 31.02
CA VAL A 374 33.03 15.15 31.21
C VAL A 374 31.76 15.90 30.82
N LEU A 375 31.13 15.52 29.72
CA LEU A 375 29.88 16.12 29.23
C LEU A 375 28.69 15.82 30.16
N ALA A 376 28.68 14.64 30.78
CA ALA A 376 27.67 14.22 31.75
C ALA A 376 27.71 15.07 33.04
N ASP A 377 28.91 15.54 33.42
CA ASP A 377 29.13 16.39 34.60
C ASP A 377 29.02 17.90 34.33
N MET A 378 28.71 18.31 33.10
CA MET A 378 28.45 19.72 32.78
C MET A 378 27.20 20.25 33.50
N GLU A 379 27.18 21.55 33.80
CA GLU A 379 25.97 22.25 34.29
C GLU A 379 24.77 22.00 33.37
N GLU A 380 23.57 21.98 33.97
CA GLU A 380 22.33 21.73 33.23
C GLU A 380 22.11 22.77 32.12
N PRO A 381 22.12 22.35 30.84
CA PRO A 381 22.07 23.30 29.72
C PRO A 381 20.65 23.76 29.38
N ILE A 382 19.61 23.06 29.83
CA ILE A 382 18.21 23.33 29.48
C ILE A 382 17.51 24.10 30.60
N SER A 383 16.61 25.01 30.25
CA SER A 383 15.76 25.77 31.19
C SER A 383 16.54 26.64 32.18
N ARG A 384 17.77 27.05 31.84
CA ARG A 384 18.57 27.99 32.64
C ARG A 384 18.10 29.40 32.39
N ILE A 385 17.73 30.11 33.45
CA ILE A 385 17.39 31.54 33.39
C ILE A 385 18.69 32.34 33.23
N ALA A 386 18.87 32.97 32.07
CA ALA A 386 20.01 33.82 31.74
C ALA A 386 19.79 35.28 32.14
N LYS A 387 18.53 35.77 32.09
CA LYS A 387 18.17 37.12 32.49
C LYS A 387 16.75 37.11 33.03
N ARG A 388 16.51 37.84 34.13
CA ARG A 388 15.20 38.07 34.74
C ARG A 388 15.00 39.57 34.89
N THR A 389 13.89 40.10 34.41
CA THR A 389 13.61 41.54 34.44
C THR A 389 12.14 41.75 34.71
N GLU A 390 11.81 42.54 35.73
CA GLU A 390 10.45 42.97 35.98
C GLU A 390 10.14 44.18 35.10
N LEU A 391 9.14 44.06 34.23
CA LEU A 391 8.76 45.10 33.27
C LEU A 391 7.67 46.03 33.83
N ALA A 392 6.84 45.51 34.73
CA ALA A 392 5.78 46.19 35.47
C ALA A 392 5.45 45.35 36.71
N ASP A 393 4.65 45.88 37.64
CA ASP A 393 4.25 45.19 38.87
C ASP A 393 3.69 43.78 38.56
N GLY A 394 4.42 42.74 38.98
CA GLY A 394 4.08 41.34 38.75
C GLY A 394 4.35 40.80 37.33
N LEU A 395 4.84 41.61 36.39
CA LEU A 395 5.17 41.20 35.03
C LEU A 395 6.66 40.91 34.87
N ILE A 396 7.03 39.63 35.01
CA ILE A 396 8.43 39.18 34.95
C ILE A 396 8.74 38.61 33.57
N LEU A 397 9.76 39.16 32.91
CA LEU A 397 10.35 38.62 31.70
C LEU A 397 11.59 37.79 32.04
N GLU A 398 11.57 36.51 31.66
CA GLU A 398 12.70 35.60 31.80
C GLU A 398 13.23 35.17 30.44
N LYS A 399 14.55 35.29 30.25
CA LYS A 399 15.27 34.70 29.12
C LYS A 399 15.80 33.35 29.56
N THR A 400 15.23 32.26 29.05
CA THR A 400 15.63 30.89 29.38
C THR A 400 16.34 30.20 28.22
N SER A 401 17.22 29.24 28.52
CA SER A 401 17.78 28.36 27.50
C SER A 401 16.77 27.29 27.09
N CYS A 402 16.67 27.01 25.78
CA CYS A 402 15.83 25.96 25.23
C CYS A 402 16.60 25.07 24.25
N PRO A 403 16.19 23.81 24.05
CA PRO A 403 16.76 22.93 23.04
C PRO A 403 16.45 23.44 21.63
N LEU A 404 17.26 23.01 20.66
CA LEU A 404 17.06 23.33 19.24
C LEU A 404 15.91 22.54 18.61
N GLY A 405 15.61 21.35 19.12
CA GLY A 405 14.54 20.48 18.62
C GLY A 405 15.10 19.21 17.98
N VAL A 406 14.78 18.98 16.70
CA VAL A 406 15.29 17.83 15.94
C VAL A 406 16.44 18.27 15.05
N LEU A 407 17.58 17.62 15.20
CA LEU A 407 18.81 17.90 14.45
C LEU A 407 19.00 16.81 13.39
N LEU A 408 19.19 17.22 12.14
CA LEU A 408 19.72 16.36 11.08
C LEU A 408 21.19 16.72 10.88
N ILE A 409 22.09 15.77 11.16
CA ILE A 409 23.51 15.99 11.02
C ILE A 409 24.10 14.95 10.07
N VAL A 410 24.70 15.48 9.01
CA VAL A 410 25.48 14.69 8.04
C VAL A 410 26.94 14.85 8.42
N PHE A 411 27.63 13.74 8.62
CA PHE A 411 29.05 13.73 8.96
C PHE A 411 29.78 12.77 8.04
N GLU A 412 30.98 13.17 7.61
CA GLU A 412 31.85 12.40 6.73
C GLU A 412 32.46 11.20 7.48
N SER A 413 33.52 10.58 6.92
CA SER A 413 34.26 9.40 7.39
C SER A 413 34.87 9.54 8.79
N ARG A 414 34.04 9.78 9.82
CA ARG A 414 34.39 10.10 11.20
C ARG A 414 33.43 9.40 12.14
N PRO A 415 33.66 8.11 12.46
CA PRO A 415 32.83 7.36 13.39
C PRO A 415 32.78 7.99 14.80
N ASP A 416 33.84 8.66 15.22
CA ASP A 416 33.94 9.39 16.49
C ASP A 416 32.91 10.54 16.60
N ALA A 417 32.58 11.19 15.48
CA ALA A 417 31.59 12.26 15.44
C ALA A 417 30.20 11.76 15.81
N LEU A 418 29.82 10.53 15.42
CA LEU A 418 28.52 9.92 15.75
C LEU A 418 28.28 9.98 17.26
N VAL A 419 29.25 9.48 18.03
CA VAL A 419 29.17 9.40 19.49
C VAL A 419 29.12 10.79 20.11
N GLN A 420 30.01 11.70 19.69
CA GLN A 420 30.07 13.06 20.23
C GLN A 420 28.76 13.83 20.01
N ILE A 421 28.21 13.74 18.80
CA ILE A 421 26.95 14.40 18.43
C ILE A 421 25.78 13.79 19.22
N ALA A 422 25.71 12.45 19.32
CA ALA A 422 24.68 11.77 20.09
C ALA A 422 24.71 12.16 21.57
N SER A 423 25.89 12.18 22.20
CA SER A 423 26.04 12.57 23.60
C SER A 423 25.65 14.03 23.84
N LEU A 424 26.04 14.95 22.95
CA LEU A 424 25.59 16.35 23.02
C LEU A 424 24.07 16.46 22.91
N ALA A 425 23.46 15.75 21.96
CA ALA A 425 22.01 15.76 21.76
C ALA A 425 21.26 15.23 22.99
N ILE A 426 21.75 14.15 23.62
CA ILE A 426 21.20 13.60 24.87
C ILE A 426 21.27 14.64 25.99
N ARG A 427 22.45 15.26 26.22
CA ARG A 427 22.62 16.25 27.31
C ARG A 427 21.75 17.48 27.14
N THR A 428 21.56 17.92 25.90
CA THR A 428 20.82 19.13 25.53
C THR A 428 19.35 18.89 25.19
N GLY A 429 18.86 17.64 25.29
CA GLY A 429 17.45 17.31 25.08
C GLY A 429 16.98 17.46 23.62
N ASN A 430 17.88 17.25 22.66
CA ASN A 430 17.57 17.31 21.24
C ASN A 430 17.26 15.92 20.67
N GLY A 431 16.36 15.88 19.70
CA GLY A 431 16.15 14.72 18.84
C GLY A 431 17.22 14.71 17.76
N LEU A 432 17.61 13.52 17.30
CA LEU A 432 18.77 13.40 16.43
C LEU A 432 18.52 12.42 15.28
N LEU A 433 18.85 12.88 14.07
CA LEU A 433 18.96 12.10 12.85
C LEU A 433 20.39 12.20 12.35
N LEU A 434 21.05 11.05 12.21
CA LEU A 434 22.45 10.96 11.85
C LEU A 434 22.60 10.29 10.49
N LYS A 435 23.36 10.91 9.60
CA LYS A 435 23.76 10.31 8.33
C LYS A 435 25.28 10.35 8.22
N GLY A 436 25.91 9.22 8.52
CA GLY A 436 27.33 9.01 8.29
C GLY A 436 27.65 8.68 6.83
N GLY A 437 28.91 8.80 6.46
CA GLY A 437 29.40 8.35 5.15
C GLY A 437 29.31 6.83 4.97
N LYS A 438 29.19 6.39 3.71
CA LYS A 438 29.02 4.97 3.34
C LYS A 438 30.25 4.13 3.69
N GLU A 439 31.41 4.76 3.66
CA GLU A 439 32.72 4.21 4.00
C GLU A 439 32.87 3.83 5.49
N ALA A 440 31.99 4.33 6.36
CA ALA A 440 32.00 4.06 7.80
C ALA A 440 30.78 3.23 8.25
N ARG A 441 30.18 2.48 7.32
CA ARG A 441 28.89 1.81 7.54
C ARG A 441 28.92 0.84 8.71
N ARG A 442 29.96 0.01 8.82
CA ARG A 442 30.07 -1.00 9.88
C ARG A 442 30.36 -0.34 11.23
N SER A 443 31.27 0.63 11.22
CA SER A 443 31.64 1.45 12.38
C SER A 443 30.42 2.17 12.95
N ASN A 444 29.61 2.81 12.11
CA ASN A 444 28.41 3.51 12.55
C ASN A 444 27.32 2.55 13.06
N ALA A 445 27.21 1.36 12.45
CA ALA A 445 26.24 0.36 12.87
C ALA A 445 26.57 -0.25 14.24
N ILE A 446 27.85 -0.50 14.52
CA ILE A 446 28.26 -1.03 15.83
C ILE A 446 28.20 0.05 16.92
N LEU A 447 28.49 1.31 16.61
CA LEU A 447 28.40 2.43 17.56
C LEU A 447 26.96 2.85 17.88
N HIS A 448 26.00 2.54 17.00
CA HIS A 448 24.57 2.78 17.23
C HIS A 448 23.94 1.70 18.12
N LYS A 449 24.48 0.48 18.10
CA LYS A 449 24.03 -0.62 18.97
C LYS A 449 24.52 -0.39 20.38
#